data_AF-A0A644YUS8-F1
#
_entry.id   AF-A0A644YUS8-F1
#
_cell.length_a   1.000
_cell.length_b   1.000
_cell.length_c   1.000
_cell.angle_alpha   90.00
_cell.angle_beta   90.00
_cell.angle_gamma   90.00
#
_symmetry.space_group_name_H-M   'P 1'
#
loop_
_entity.id
_entity.type
_entity.pdbx_description
1 polymer ?
#
loop_
_entity_poly.entity_id
_entity_poly.type
_entity_poly.pdbx_seq_one_letter_code
_entity_poly.pdbx_strand_id
1 'polypeptide(L)'
;MVAAIAHLRGYDIEDTRVRTAILMCLMGGEEVTRLVGRGKLPGTPMLIATAPMASPTLYETVSEKVVTALLTTHGGKSVGVLATKRIPIIGGGIGAVFDGIATRQVGAFAKGELVQRRAIG
;
A
#
# COMPACT_ATOMS: atom_id res chain seq x y z
N MET A 1 -9.41 -4.12 3.18
CA MET A 1 -9.28 -5.03 2.02
C MET A 1 -7.87 -5.60 1.87
N VAL A 2 -6.80 -4.80 1.70
CA VAL A 2 -5.43 -5.33 1.47
C VAL A 2 -4.95 -6.28 2.58
N ALA A 3 -5.14 -5.90 3.86
CA ALA A 3 -4.83 -6.78 4.99
C ALA A 3 -5.61 -8.11 4.95
N ALA A 4 -6.87 -8.09 4.50
CA ALA A 4 -7.66 -9.31 4.33
C ALA A 4 -7.12 -10.18 3.20
N ILE A 5 -6.66 -9.58 2.07
CA ILE A 5 -5.99 -10.32 1.00
C ILE A 5 -4.70 -10.97 1.53
N ALA A 6 -3.89 -10.25 2.30
CA ALA A 6 -2.68 -10.77 2.91
C ALA A 6 -2.99 -11.95 3.85
N HIS A 7 -3.95 -11.77 4.76
CA HIS A 7 -4.36 -12.80 5.71
C HIS A 7 -4.88 -14.07 4.99
N LEU A 8 -5.77 -13.92 4.01
CA LEU A 8 -6.28 -15.04 3.20
C LEU A 8 -5.19 -15.75 2.39
N ARG A 9 -4.06 -15.09 2.13
CA ARG A 9 -2.91 -15.65 1.42
C ARG A 9 -1.85 -16.24 2.34
N GLY A 10 -2.13 -16.38 3.63
CA GLY A 10 -1.25 -17.01 4.60
C GLY A 10 -0.10 -16.11 5.07
N TYR A 11 -0.25 -14.78 4.95
CA TYR A 11 0.67 -13.85 5.60
C TYR A 11 0.21 -13.58 7.04
N ASP A 12 1.17 -13.57 7.97
CA ASP A 12 0.93 -13.12 9.34
C ASP A 12 0.81 -11.60 9.36
N ILE A 13 -0.38 -11.08 9.63
CA ILE A 13 -0.65 -9.63 9.66
C ILE A 13 -0.13 -8.93 10.92
N GLU A 14 0.29 -9.70 11.93
CA GLU A 14 0.96 -9.17 13.12
C GLU A 14 2.45 -8.94 12.88
N ASP A 15 3.03 -9.57 11.87
CA ASP A 15 4.40 -9.31 11.44
C ASP A 15 4.52 -7.89 10.87
N THR A 16 5.43 -7.10 11.45
CA THR A 16 5.73 -5.73 11.02
C THR A 16 6.08 -5.66 9.53
N ARG A 17 6.76 -6.67 8.98
CA ARG A 17 7.11 -6.74 7.55
C ARG A 17 5.88 -6.79 6.67
N VAL A 18 4.90 -7.61 7.05
CA VAL A 18 3.64 -7.77 6.34
C VAL A 18 2.80 -6.51 6.46
N ARG A 19 2.76 -5.89 7.65
CA ARG A 19 2.08 -4.61 7.86
C ARG A 19 2.67 -3.50 6.98
N THR A 20 4.00 -3.44 6.87
CA THR A 20 4.70 -2.49 5.99
C THR A 20 4.40 -2.77 4.52
N ALA A 21 4.38 -4.03 4.08
CA ALA A 21 3.97 -4.40 2.73
C ALA A 21 2.51 -4.04 2.42
N ILE A 22 1.60 -4.19 3.40
CA ILE A 22 0.20 -3.76 3.29
C ILE A 22 0.14 -2.24 3.06
N LEU A 23 0.90 -1.45 3.83
CA LEU A 23 0.97 0.01 3.65
C LEU A 23 1.50 0.39 2.26
N MET A 24 2.52 -0.30 1.76
CA MET A 24 3.02 -0.08 0.41
C MET A 24 1.95 -0.37 -0.64
N CYS A 25 1.20 -1.47 -0.52
CA CYS A 25 0.09 -1.77 -1.43
C CYS A 25 -0.99 -0.68 -1.44
N LEU A 26 -1.24 -0.03 -0.29
CA LEU A 26 -2.17 1.11 -0.20
C LEU A 26 -1.66 2.38 -0.91
N MET A 27 -0.35 2.52 -1.15
CA MET A 27 0.22 3.64 -1.90
C MET A 27 -0.13 3.60 -3.39
N GLY A 28 -0.60 2.45 -3.90
CA GLY A 28 -0.86 2.22 -5.32
C GLY A 28 0.36 1.71 -6.08
N GLY A 29 0.13 0.78 -7.02
CA GLY A 29 1.21 0.02 -7.66
C GLY A 29 2.17 0.85 -8.52
N GLU A 30 1.66 1.84 -9.25
CA GLU A 30 2.49 2.74 -10.05
C GLU A 30 3.46 3.54 -9.17
N GLU A 31 2.96 4.06 -8.06
CA GLU A 31 3.76 4.84 -7.13
C GLU A 31 4.83 4.01 -6.44
N VAL A 32 4.47 2.81 -5.98
CA VAL A 32 5.43 1.87 -5.40
C VAL A 32 6.55 1.58 -6.40
N THR A 33 6.18 1.23 -7.64
CA THR A 33 7.14 0.94 -8.71
C THR A 33 8.07 2.13 -8.95
N ARG A 34 7.52 3.34 -9.03
CA ARG A 34 8.27 4.58 -9.21
C ARG A 34 9.24 4.86 -8.07
N LEU A 35 8.82 4.66 -6.82
CA LEU A 35 9.65 4.93 -5.64
C LEU A 35 10.74 3.87 -5.45
N VAL A 36 10.46 2.61 -5.78
CA VAL A 36 11.48 1.54 -5.85
C VAL A 36 12.52 1.88 -6.92
N GLY A 37 12.08 2.26 -8.12
CA GLY A 37 12.99 2.66 -9.22
C GLY A 37 13.85 3.88 -8.89
N ARG A 38 13.42 4.75 -7.97
CA ARG A 38 14.19 5.90 -7.46
C ARG A 38 15.01 5.60 -6.20
N GLY A 39 15.02 4.36 -5.71
CA GLY A 39 15.72 3.96 -4.49
C GLY A 39 15.15 4.59 -3.21
N LYS A 40 13.93 5.14 -3.25
CA LYS A 40 13.26 5.73 -2.08
C LYS A 40 12.57 4.66 -1.23
N LEU A 41 12.12 3.57 -1.86
CA LEU A 41 11.66 2.37 -1.18
C LEU A 41 12.72 1.26 -1.29
N PRO A 42 12.89 0.43 -0.25
CA PRO A 42 13.90 -0.62 -0.24
C PRO A 42 13.57 -1.82 -1.16
N GLY A 43 12.35 -1.92 -1.68
CA GLY A 43 11.95 -2.97 -2.62
C GLY A 43 10.45 -3.06 -2.81
N THR A 44 9.97 -4.13 -3.43
CA THR A 44 8.54 -4.37 -3.68
C THR A 44 7.82 -4.86 -2.42
N PRO A 45 6.48 -4.74 -2.32
CA PRO A 45 5.71 -5.27 -1.19
C PRO A 45 5.97 -6.75 -0.94
N MET A 46 6.11 -7.56 -2.01
CA MET A 46 6.48 -8.96 -1.88
C MET A 46 7.84 -9.16 -1.22
N LEU A 47 8.85 -8.39 -1.66
CA LEU A 47 10.19 -8.48 -1.10
C LEU A 47 10.16 -8.14 0.38
N ILE A 48 9.48 -7.06 0.77
CA ILE A 48 9.40 -6.65 2.18
C ILE A 48 8.66 -7.69 3.02
N ALA A 49 7.53 -8.21 2.54
CA ALA A 49 6.73 -9.22 3.25
C ALA A 49 7.45 -10.57 3.43
N THR A 50 8.50 -10.84 2.64
CA THR A 50 9.23 -12.12 2.64
C THR A 50 10.70 -12.01 3.01
N ALA A 51 11.22 -10.80 3.19
CA ALA A 51 12.61 -10.55 3.53
C ALA A 51 13.00 -11.32 4.79
N PRO A 52 14.19 -11.96 4.86
CA PRO A 52 14.63 -12.73 6.02
C PRO A 52 14.66 -11.85 7.28
N MET A 53 14.33 -12.39 8.45
CA MET A 53 14.35 -11.61 9.70
C MET A 53 15.76 -11.14 10.05
N ALA A 54 16.17 -10.00 9.50
CA ALA A 54 17.26 -9.18 9.96
C ALA A 54 16.93 -8.57 11.34
N SER A 55 17.88 -7.86 11.93
CA SER A 55 17.70 -7.20 13.23
C SER A 55 16.44 -6.31 13.24
N PRO A 56 15.67 -6.27 14.34
CA PRO A 56 14.45 -5.46 14.46
C PRO A 56 14.65 -3.98 14.09
N THR A 57 15.81 -3.43 14.42
CA THR A 57 16.24 -2.05 14.13
C THR A 57 16.24 -1.73 12.62
N LEU A 58 16.60 -2.70 11.78
CA LEU A 58 16.64 -2.50 10.33
C LEU A 58 15.23 -2.40 9.75
N TYR A 59 14.28 -3.13 10.33
CA TYR A 59 12.87 -3.09 9.94
C TYR A 59 12.15 -1.83 10.38
N GLU A 60 12.52 -1.25 11.51
CA GLU A 60 12.04 0.06 11.93
C GLU A 60 12.42 1.13 10.91
N THR A 61 13.69 1.15 10.47
CA THR A 61 14.15 2.10 9.45
C THR A 61 13.44 1.91 8.11
N VAL A 62 13.20 0.65 7.70
CA VAL A 62 12.44 0.35 6.47
C VAL A 62 10.99 0.84 6.58
N SER A 63 10.34 0.58 7.72
CA SER A 63 8.96 0.97 7.95
C SER A 63 8.80 2.49 8.03
N GLU A 64 9.75 3.18 8.68
CA GLU A 64 9.80 4.64 8.71
C GLU A 64 9.90 5.21 7.28
N LYS A 65 10.82 4.72 6.45
CA LYS A 65 10.93 5.15 5.04
C LYS A 65 9.64 4.95 4.26
N VAL A 66 8.96 3.81 4.45
CA VAL A 66 7.67 3.53 3.80
C VAL A 66 6.59 4.49 4.27
N VAL A 67 6.50 4.76 5.58
CA VAL A 67 5.53 5.70 6.16
C VAL A 67 5.80 7.12 5.66
N THR A 68 7.05 7.58 5.67
CA THR A 68 7.42 8.89 5.12
C THR A 68 7.04 8.99 3.64
N ALA A 69 7.31 7.95 2.85
CA ALA A 69 6.94 7.91 1.44
C ALA A 69 5.41 7.98 1.25
N LEU A 70 4.65 7.20 2.02
CA LEU A 70 3.18 7.24 2.02
C LEU A 70 2.67 8.65 2.35
N LEU A 71 3.19 9.27 3.41
CA LEU A 71 2.80 10.61 3.84
C LEU A 71 3.11 11.67 2.79
N THR A 72 4.28 11.62 2.17
CA THR A 72 4.65 12.59 1.12
C THR A 72 3.77 12.44 -0.13
N THR A 73 3.45 11.22 -0.54
CA THR A 73 2.64 10.99 -1.74
C THR A 73 1.15 11.26 -1.52
N HIS A 74 0.59 10.85 -0.39
CA HIS A 74 -0.86 10.96 -0.13
C HIS A 74 -1.23 12.18 0.73
N GLY A 75 -0.33 12.68 1.57
CA GLY A 75 -0.56 13.86 2.41
C GLY A 75 -0.53 15.18 1.63
N GLY A 76 0.33 15.30 0.61
CA GLY A 76 0.43 16.53 -0.21
C GLY A 76 -0.74 16.74 -1.18
N LYS A 77 -1.42 15.67 -1.62
CA LYS A 77 -2.48 15.73 -2.63
C LYS A 77 -3.84 16.19 -2.07
N SER A 78 -4.05 16.10 -0.76
CA SER A 78 -5.34 16.39 -0.11
C SER A 78 -5.62 17.89 0.07
N VAL A 79 -4.60 18.74 0.11
CA VAL A 79 -4.76 20.20 0.32
C VAL A 79 -5.39 20.88 -0.89
N GLY A 80 -5.15 20.38 -2.11
CA GLY A 80 -5.75 20.92 -3.35
C GLY A 80 -7.21 20.50 -3.57
N VAL A 81 -7.62 19.31 -3.12
CA VAL A 81 -8.94 18.72 -3.41
C VAL A 81 -10.03 19.23 -2.45
N LEU A 82 -9.66 19.65 -1.24
CA LEU A 82 -10.60 20.23 -0.28
C LEU A 82 -11.16 21.59 -0.71
N ALA A 83 -10.47 22.33 -1.59
CA ALA A 83 -10.92 23.64 -2.07
C ALA A 83 -12.05 23.56 -3.12
N THR A 84 -12.19 22.43 -3.83
CA THR A 84 -13.19 22.27 -4.92
C THR A 84 -14.46 21.53 -4.48
N LYS A 85 -14.48 20.90 -3.29
CA LYS A 85 -15.57 20.03 -2.81
C LYS A 85 -16.72 20.79 -2.12
N ARG A 86 -17.10 21.98 -2.60
CA ARG A 86 -18.26 22.73 -2.07
C ARG A 86 -19.59 22.48 -2.81
N ILE A 87 -19.63 21.59 -3.81
CA ILE A 87 -20.88 21.24 -4.50
C ILE A 87 -21.08 19.70 -4.48
N PRO A 88 -21.59 19.13 -3.37
CA PRO A 88 -21.77 17.68 -3.20
C PRO A 88 -22.83 17.04 -4.11
N ILE A 89 -23.70 17.84 -4.72
CA ILE A 89 -24.90 17.34 -5.42
C ILE A 89 -24.60 16.87 -6.86
N ILE A 90 -23.56 17.39 -7.52
CA ILE A 90 -23.14 16.98 -8.88
C ILE A 90 -22.00 15.93 -8.82
N GLY A 91 -21.33 15.78 -7.67
CA GLY A 91 -20.12 14.95 -7.52
C GLY A 91 -20.32 13.53 -6.98
N GLY A 92 -21.54 13.11 -6.62
CA GLY A 92 -21.78 11.81 -5.95
C GLY A 92 -21.59 10.59 -6.84
N GLY A 93 -22.05 10.62 -8.09
CA GLY A 93 -21.95 9.48 -9.02
C GLY A 93 -20.55 9.31 -9.62
N ILE A 94 -19.94 10.41 -10.06
CA ILE A 94 -18.59 10.41 -10.65
C ILE A 94 -17.55 10.09 -9.56
N GLY A 95 -17.66 10.71 -8.38
CA GLY A 95 -16.76 10.44 -7.26
C GLY A 95 -16.79 8.99 -6.77
N ALA A 96 -17.97 8.37 -6.71
CA ALA A 96 -18.10 6.95 -6.33
C ALA A 96 -17.50 6.00 -7.38
N VAL A 97 -17.60 6.32 -8.67
CA VAL A 97 -16.98 5.50 -9.74
C VAL A 97 -15.46 5.60 -9.69
N PHE A 98 -14.90 6.80 -9.53
CA PHE A 98 -13.45 6.98 -9.39
C PHE A 98 -12.89 6.30 -8.12
N ASP A 99 -13.61 6.37 -6.99
CA ASP A 99 -13.24 5.67 -5.75
C ASP A 99 -13.29 4.15 -5.90
N GLY A 100 -14.29 3.63 -6.63
CA GLY A 100 -14.41 2.21 -6.96
C GLY A 100 -13.29 1.69 -7.87
N ILE A 101 -12.84 2.49 -8.85
CA ILE A 101 -11.72 2.15 -9.74
C ILE A 101 -10.41 2.13 -8.95
N ALA A 102 -10.14 3.17 -8.16
CA ALA A 102 -8.94 3.24 -7.32
C ALA A 102 -8.88 2.06 -6.34
N THR A 103 -10.00 1.72 -5.70
CA THR A 103 -10.11 0.55 -4.81
C THR A 103 -9.84 -0.76 -5.55
N ARG A 104 -10.39 -0.94 -6.75
CA ARG A 104 -10.13 -2.13 -7.58
C ARG A 104 -8.65 -2.24 -7.97
N GLN A 105 -8.00 -1.16 -8.33
CA GLN A 105 -6.58 -1.15 -8.70
C GLN A 105 -5.68 -1.53 -7.52
N VAL A 106 -5.92 -0.96 -6.34
CA VAL A 106 -5.20 -1.35 -5.11
C VAL A 106 -5.41 -2.83 -4.80
N GLY A 107 -6.63 -3.34 -4.95
CA GLY A 107 -6.94 -4.75 -4.74
C GLY A 107 -6.26 -5.67 -5.75
N ALA A 108 -6.23 -5.29 -7.03
CA ALA A 108 -5.54 -6.03 -8.09
C ALA A 108 -4.02 -6.03 -7.87
N PHE A 109 -3.45 -4.89 -7.51
CA PHE A 109 -2.03 -4.76 -7.19
C PHE A 109 -1.64 -5.63 -5.98
N ALA A 110 -2.39 -5.56 -4.88
CA ALA A 110 -2.17 -6.40 -3.71
C ALA A 110 -2.25 -7.90 -4.05
N LYS A 111 -3.18 -8.30 -4.93
CA LYS A 111 -3.29 -9.68 -5.44
C LYS A 111 -2.13 -10.06 -6.37
N GLY A 112 -1.49 -9.13 -7.06
CA GLY A 112 -0.31 -9.40 -7.87
C GLY A 112 0.94 -9.57 -7.01
N GLU A 113 1.15 -8.63 -6.09
CA GLU A 113 2.36 -8.57 -5.25
C GLU A 113 2.39 -9.63 -4.14
N LEU A 114 1.33 -9.73 -3.33
CA LEU A 114 1.35 -10.60 -2.16
C LEU A 114 0.99 -12.03 -2.55
N VAL A 115 1.83 -12.71 -3.34
CA VAL A 115 1.54 -14.04 -3.93
C VAL A 115 1.09 -15.05 -2.86
N GLN A 116 0.15 -15.94 -3.22
CA GLN A 116 -0.40 -16.92 -2.29
C GLN A 116 0.73 -17.78 -1.68
N ARG A 117 0.91 -17.70 -0.36
CA ARG A 117 1.74 -18.65 0.37
C ARG A 117 0.91 -19.91 0.54
N ARG A 118 1.40 -21.04 0.03
CA ARG A 118 0.76 -22.34 0.28
C ARG A 118 0.69 -22.50 1.80
N ALA A 119 -0.52 -22.57 2.35
CA ALA A 119 -0.72 -22.89 3.75
C ALA A 119 -0.11 -24.29 3.97
N ILE A 120 0.99 -24.34 4.72
CA ILE A 120 1.36 -25.57 5.42
C ILE A 120 0.32 -25.67 6.54
N GLY A 121 -0.64 -26.57 6.33
CA GLY A 121 -1.74 -26.84 7.24
C GLY A 121 -1.29 -27.40 8.58
#